data_AF-A0A564TG50-F1
#
_entry.id   AF-A0A564TG50-F1
#
_cell.length_a   1.000
_cell.length_b   1.000
_cell.length_c   1.000
_cell.angle_alpha   90.00
_cell.angle_beta   90.00
_cell.angle_gamma   90.00
#
_symmetry.space_group_name_H-M   'P 1'
#
loop_
_entity.id
_entity.type
_entity.pdbx_description
1 polymer ?
#
loop_
_entity_poly.entity_id
_entity_poly.type
_entity_poly.pdbx_seq_one_letter_code
_entity_poly.pdbx_strand_id
1 'polypeptide(L)'
;MENLPKNIFYKKSTGAYVYQKRFNGKRWEWSRKNLEAILEVKKTAEAYYAEHGEVPKILDPRADIDYKKELPIGKKVGEWTILEHIPKNGRIYMKCKCSCGKTRQVYAPSLFKGISMSCGHVLIEEMTTEDFQKHSKDIQRKRREPNIDNKLGERFISYSPQKRRYIFSIVRFGAKVRRAFRTFEEALDFKKEVLEAIEKNDGKIPQKYL
;
A
#
# COMPACT_ATOMS: atom_id res chain seq x y z
N MET A 1 16.52 20.87 -32.11
CA MET A 1 15.71 20.62 -30.90
C MET A 1 14.46 21.46 -31.04
N GLU A 2 13.28 20.85 -31.14
CA GLU A 2 12.03 21.60 -31.28
C GLU A 2 11.86 22.56 -30.10
N ASN A 3 11.66 23.85 -30.40
CA ASN A 3 11.40 24.86 -29.38
C ASN A 3 10.00 24.63 -28.82
N LEU A 4 9.92 23.99 -27.65
CA LEU A 4 8.65 23.77 -26.98
C LEU A 4 8.08 25.10 -26.46
N PRO A 5 6.75 25.29 -26.53
CA PRO A 5 6.10 26.50 -26.05
C PRO A 5 6.36 26.73 -24.55
N LYS A 6 6.33 27.99 -24.13
CA LYS A 6 6.48 28.37 -22.72
C LYS A 6 5.58 27.52 -21.82
N ASN A 7 6.15 27.05 -20.71
CA ASN A 7 5.53 26.19 -19.70
C ASN A 7 5.21 24.76 -20.16
N ILE A 8 5.70 24.33 -21.32
CA ILE A 8 5.63 22.94 -21.80
C ILE A 8 7.03 22.35 -21.88
N PHE A 9 7.21 21.13 -21.38
CA PHE A 9 8.47 20.39 -21.49
C PHE A 9 8.21 18.89 -21.73
N TYR A 10 9.18 18.20 -22.33
CA TYR A 10 9.11 16.75 -22.52
C TYR A 10 9.75 16.01 -21.36
N LYS A 11 8.97 15.17 -20.67
CA LYS A 11 9.41 14.38 -19.52
C LYS A 11 9.81 12.97 -19.97
N LYS A 12 11.13 12.76 -20.12
CA LYS A 12 11.71 11.48 -20.60
C LYS A 12 11.30 10.27 -19.76
N SER A 13 11.18 10.40 -18.44
CA SER A 13 10.84 9.28 -17.55
C SER A 13 9.43 8.71 -17.76
N THR A 14 8.50 9.53 -18.26
CA THR A 14 7.12 9.12 -18.54
C THR A 14 6.80 9.07 -20.04
N GLY A 15 7.73 9.50 -20.89
CA GLY A 15 7.52 9.62 -22.34
C GLY A 15 6.36 10.54 -22.71
N ALA A 16 6.22 11.68 -22.02
CA ALA A 16 5.06 12.56 -22.16
C ALA A 16 5.45 14.04 -22.16
N TYR A 17 4.70 14.86 -22.88
CA TYR A 17 4.75 16.31 -22.78
C TYR A 17 3.94 16.77 -21.59
N VAL A 18 4.48 17.72 -20.83
CA VAL A 18 3.92 18.23 -19.58
C VAL A 18 3.73 19.73 -19.68
N TYR A 19 2.52 20.21 -19.44
CA TYR A 19 2.19 21.62 -19.27
C TYR A 19 2.11 21.93 -17.77
N GLN A 20 2.93 22.88 -17.30
CA GLN A 20 3.00 23.25 -15.89
C GLN A 20 2.92 24.76 -15.71
N LYS A 21 1.88 25.25 -15.03
CA LYS A 21 1.68 26.69 -14.78
C LYS A 21 1.11 26.94 -13.39
N ARG A 22 1.40 28.11 -12.82
CA ARG A 22 0.77 28.57 -11.57
C ARG A 22 -0.46 29.41 -11.90
N PHE A 23 -1.59 29.08 -11.29
CA PHE A 23 -2.85 29.82 -11.33
C PHE A 23 -3.33 30.01 -9.89
N ASN A 24 -3.75 31.23 -9.53
CA ASN A 24 -4.18 31.58 -8.17
C ASN A 24 -3.20 31.08 -7.07
N GLY A 25 -1.89 31.26 -7.29
CA GLY A 25 -0.83 30.84 -6.37
C GLY A 25 -0.55 29.32 -6.32
N LYS A 26 -1.45 28.48 -6.84
CA LYS A 26 -1.33 27.02 -6.87
C LYS A 26 -0.68 26.53 -8.17
N ARG A 27 0.20 25.53 -8.06
CA ARG A 27 0.82 24.87 -9.22
C ARG A 27 -0.13 23.83 -9.80
N TRP A 28 -0.37 23.92 -11.11
CA TRP A 28 -1.13 22.97 -11.89
C TRP A 28 -0.22 22.29 -12.91
N GLU A 29 -0.45 21.01 -13.15
CA GLU A 29 0.33 20.17 -14.05
C GLU A 29 -0.58 19.23 -14.81
N TRP A 30 -0.43 19.18 -16.13
CA TRP A 30 -1.11 18.26 -17.02
C TRP A 30 -0.09 17.56 -17.91
N SER A 31 -0.35 16.31 -18.31
CA SER A 31 0.54 15.56 -19.20
C SER A 31 -0.24 14.85 -20.32
N ARG A 32 0.37 14.75 -21.51
CA ARG A 32 -0.12 13.99 -22.68
C ARG A 32 1.04 13.33 -23.42
N LYS A 33 0.79 12.21 -24.12
CA LYS A 33 1.82 11.60 -24.98
C LYS A 33 2.11 12.42 -26.24
N ASN A 34 1.10 13.11 -26.77
CA ASN A 34 1.18 13.87 -28.01
C ASN A 34 1.37 15.38 -27.74
N LEU A 35 2.18 16.05 -28.56
CA LEU A 35 2.44 17.49 -28.45
C LEU A 35 1.18 18.33 -28.73
N GLU A 36 0.41 17.97 -29.74
CA GLU A 36 -0.84 18.65 -30.11
C GLU A 36 -1.88 18.61 -28.98
N ALA A 37 -2.01 17.44 -28.35
CA ALA A 37 -2.94 17.27 -27.23
C ALA A 37 -2.56 18.14 -26.02
N ILE A 38 -1.27 18.29 -25.70
CA ILE A 38 -0.85 19.16 -24.60
C ILE A 38 -1.02 20.65 -24.93
N LEU A 39 -0.89 21.02 -26.21
CA LEU A 39 -1.13 22.37 -26.71
C LEU A 39 -2.61 22.76 -26.56
N GLU A 40 -3.53 21.84 -26.87
CA GLU A 40 -4.96 22.02 -26.68
C GLU A 40 -5.32 22.18 -25.19
N VAL A 41 -4.72 21.37 -24.31
CA VAL A 41 -4.87 21.52 -22.86
C VAL A 41 -4.40 22.89 -22.38
N LYS A 42 -3.24 23.35 -22.87
CA LYS A 42 -2.74 24.71 -22.55
C LYS A 42 -3.73 25.78 -23.00
N LYS A 43 -4.21 25.72 -24.26
CA LYS A 43 -5.15 26.69 -24.84
C LYS A 43 -6.46 26.75 -24.04
N THR A 44 -7.04 25.60 -23.75
CA THR A 44 -8.31 25.49 -23.00
C THR A 44 -8.17 25.95 -21.55
N ALA A 45 -7.09 25.57 -20.86
CA ALA A 45 -6.83 25.99 -19.49
C ALA A 45 -6.66 27.51 -19.38
N GLU A 46 -5.92 28.13 -20.30
CA GLU A 46 -5.66 29.57 -20.29
C GLU A 46 -6.91 30.37 -20.69
N ALA A 47 -7.67 29.93 -21.69
CA ALA A 47 -8.92 30.57 -22.09
C ALA A 47 -9.98 30.54 -20.98
N TYR A 48 -10.21 29.38 -20.37
CA TYR A 48 -11.18 29.25 -19.28
C TYR A 48 -10.80 30.09 -18.07
N TYR A 49 -9.51 30.10 -17.71
CA TYR A 49 -9.01 30.93 -16.60
C TYR A 49 -9.19 32.43 -16.87
N ALA A 50 -8.98 32.88 -18.10
CA ALA A 50 -9.20 34.28 -18.48
C ALA A 50 -10.67 34.68 -18.33
N GLU A 51 -11.61 33.77 -18.59
CA GLU A 51 -13.05 34.02 -18.54
C GLU A 51 -13.64 33.87 -17.13
N HIS A 52 -13.19 32.88 -16.35
CA HIS A 52 -13.84 32.49 -15.09
C HIS A 52 -13.01 32.82 -13.85
N GLY A 53 -11.74 33.23 -13.99
CA GLY A 53 -10.82 33.45 -12.86
C GLY A 53 -10.42 32.18 -12.10
N GLU A 54 -10.93 31.02 -12.53
CA GLU A 54 -10.64 29.71 -11.95
C GLU A 54 -10.02 28.77 -13.00
N VAL A 55 -9.29 27.76 -12.54
CA VAL A 55 -8.73 26.75 -13.45
C VAL A 55 -9.81 25.72 -13.78
N PRO A 56 -10.04 25.38 -15.06
CA PRO A 56 -11.01 24.36 -15.41
C PRO A 56 -10.64 23.02 -14.78
N LYS A 57 -11.65 22.24 -14.37
CA LYS A 57 -11.46 20.84 -13.99
C LYS A 57 -11.19 19.99 -15.24
N ILE A 58 -10.01 20.16 -15.82
CA ILE A 58 -9.50 19.29 -16.88
C ILE A 58 -9.05 18.01 -16.19
N LEU A 59 -9.87 16.98 -16.34
CA LEU A 59 -9.63 15.66 -15.79
C LEU A 59 -8.47 15.06 -16.57
N ASP A 60 -7.27 14.97 -15.99
CA ASP A 60 -6.35 13.99 -16.52
C ASP A 60 -5.25 13.48 -15.60
N PRO A 61 -4.85 12.20 -15.79
CA PRO A 61 -3.44 11.95 -16.07
C PRO A 61 -3.12 10.88 -17.17
N ARG A 62 -4.08 10.31 -17.90
CA ARG A 62 -3.89 9.30 -18.98
C ARG A 62 -5.02 9.26 -20.04
N ALA A 63 -5.50 10.41 -20.54
CA ALA A 63 -6.66 10.51 -21.43
C ALA A 63 -6.53 9.80 -22.78
N ASP A 64 -5.37 9.23 -23.11
CA ASP A 64 -5.18 8.48 -24.35
C ASP A 64 -5.89 7.11 -24.34
N ILE A 65 -6.35 6.64 -23.17
CA ILE A 65 -6.99 5.32 -23.03
C ILE A 65 -8.50 5.51 -22.83
N ASP A 66 -9.26 5.09 -23.84
CA ASP A 66 -10.70 4.93 -23.71
C ASP A 66 -11.01 3.67 -22.89
N TYR A 67 -11.10 3.84 -21.57
CA TYR A 67 -11.41 2.74 -20.67
C TYR A 67 -12.77 2.09 -20.96
N LYS A 68 -13.75 2.78 -21.58
CA LYS A 68 -15.03 2.14 -21.93
C LYS A 68 -14.83 1.13 -23.06
N LYS A 69 -13.99 1.48 -24.04
CA LYS A 69 -13.60 0.58 -25.14
C LYS A 69 -12.72 -0.57 -24.65
N GLU A 70 -11.73 -0.29 -23.81
CA GLU A 70 -10.79 -1.31 -23.31
C GLU A 70 -11.41 -2.25 -22.26
N LEU A 71 -12.42 -1.79 -21.53
CA LEU A 71 -13.12 -2.54 -20.49
C LEU A 71 -14.62 -2.62 -20.79
N PRO A 72 -15.05 -3.31 -21.87
CA PRO A 72 -16.45 -3.40 -22.24
C PRO A 72 -17.27 -4.14 -21.19
N ILE A 73 -18.59 -3.90 -21.21
CA ILE A 73 -19.55 -4.60 -20.36
C ILE A 73 -19.47 -6.11 -20.66
N GLY A 74 -19.47 -6.93 -19.61
CA GLY A 74 -19.28 -8.38 -19.69
C GLY A 74 -17.82 -8.83 -19.63
N LYS A 75 -16.83 -7.95 -19.82
CA LYS A 75 -15.42 -8.33 -19.70
C LYS A 75 -15.08 -8.75 -18.27
N LYS A 76 -14.32 -9.84 -18.15
CA LYS A 76 -13.75 -10.33 -16.90
C LYS A 76 -12.34 -9.78 -16.70
N VAL A 77 -12.06 -9.31 -15.49
CA VAL A 77 -10.75 -8.83 -15.04
C VAL A 77 -10.48 -9.43 -13.67
N GLY A 78 -9.67 -10.50 -13.64
CA GLY A 78 -9.60 -11.38 -12.47
C GLY A 78 -10.97 -11.94 -12.12
N GLU A 79 -11.39 -11.76 -10.87
CA GLU A 79 -12.69 -12.15 -10.34
C GLU A 79 -13.82 -11.16 -10.63
N TRP A 80 -13.51 -9.99 -11.20
CA TRP A 80 -14.50 -8.97 -11.53
C TRP A 80 -15.14 -9.23 -12.89
N THR A 81 -16.46 -9.17 -12.94
CA THR A 81 -17.25 -9.06 -14.18
C THR A 81 -17.82 -7.65 -14.27
N ILE A 82 -17.54 -6.92 -15.35
CA ILE A 82 -18.03 -5.56 -15.55
C ILE A 82 -19.51 -5.59 -15.95
N LEU A 83 -20.34 -4.85 -15.21
CA LEU A 83 -21.78 -4.73 -15.44
C LEU A 83 -22.14 -3.41 -16.12
N GLU A 84 -21.59 -2.30 -15.62
CA GLU A 84 -21.95 -0.95 -16.08
C GLU A 84 -20.74 -0.01 -16.01
N HIS A 85 -20.72 1.02 -16.86
CA HIS A 85 -19.74 2.10 -16.84
C HIS A 85 -20.33 3.33 -16.15
N ILE A 86 -19.68 3.80 -15.08
CA ILE A 86 -20.15 4.90 -14.23
C ILE A 86 -19.13 6.05 -14.29
N PRO A 87 -19.39 7.11 -15.09
CA PRO A 87 -18.63 8.34 -15.00
C PRO A 87 -19.03 9.10 -13.73
N LYS A 88 -18.08 9.38 -12.83
CA LYS A 88 -18.30 10.12 -11.58
C LYS A 88 -17.17 11.10 -11.31
N ASN A 89 -17.51 12.38 -11.10
CA ASN A 89 -16.54 13.46 -10.85
C ASN A 89 -15.41 13.47 -11.89
N GLY A 90 -15.77 13.17 -13.15
CA GLY A 90 -14.84 13.11 -14.26
C GLY A 90 -13.83 11.96 -14.24
N ARG A 91 -14.03 10.99 -13.37
CA ARG A 91 -13.34 9.71 -13.38
C ARG A 91 -14.30 8.66 -13.90
N ILE A 92 -13.76 7.63 -14.52
CA ILE A 92 -14.53 6.47 -14.95
C ILE A 92 -14.37 5.34 -13.92
N TYR A 93 -15.49 4.88 -13.40
CA TYR A 93 -15.60 3.71 -12.55
C TYR A 93 -16.41 2.65 -13.29
N MET A 94 -16.13 1.39 -13.01
CA MET A 94 -16.90 0.27 -13.51
C MET A 94 -17.66 -0.36 -12.34
N LYS A 95 -18.96 -0.56 -12.49
CA LYS A 95 -19.74 -1.39 -11.57
C LYS A 95 -19.39 -2.83 -11.89
N CYS A 96 -18.76 -3.52 -10.95
CA CYS A 96 -18.29 -4.88 -11.15
C CYS A 96 -18.96 -5.82 -10.16
N LYS A 97 -19.32 -7.02 -10.62
CA LYS A 97 -19.73 -8.14 -9.78
C LYS A 97 -18.57 -9.11 -9.64
N CYS A 98 -18.19 -9.41 -8.41
CA CYS A 98 -17.16 -10.39 -8.10
C CYS A 98 -17.73 -11.81 -8.24
N SER A 99 -16.89 -12.80 -8.52
CA SER A 99 -17.23 -14.23 -8.46
C SER A 99 -17.88 -14.65 -7.13
N CYS A 100 -17.43 -14.10 -6.00
CA CYS A 100 -18.03 -14.31 -4.68
C CYS A 100 -19.40 -13.60 -4.47
N GLY A 101 -19.95 -12.96 -5.50
CA GLY A 101 -21.25 -12.31 -5.49
C GLY A 101 -21.28 -10.83 -5.09
N LYS A 102 -20.20 -10.29 -4.51
CA LYS A 102 -20.14 -8.86 -4.10
C LYS A 102 -20.09 -7.91 -5.29
N THR A 103 -20.89 -6.86 -5.27
CA THR A 103 -20.85 -5.78 -6.28
C THR A 103 -20.14 -4.55 -5.74
N ARG A 104 -19.22 -3.96 -6.51
CA ARG A 104 -18.51 -2.71 -6.14
C ARG A 104 -18.29 -1.80 -7.34
N GLN A 105 -18.14 -0.50 -7.07
CA GLN A 105 -17.64 0.46 -8.06
C GLN A 105 -16.11 0.47 -8.00
N VAL A 106 -15.46 0.00 -9.05
CA VAL A 106 -14.00 -0.11 -9.13
C VAL A 106 -13.47 0.91 -10.12
N TYR A 107 -12.40 1.62 -9.75
CA TYR A 107 -11.80 2.64 -10.61
C TYR A 107 -11.24 1.99 -11.88
N ALA A 108 -11.63 2.46 -13.07
CA ALA A 108 -11.29 1.79 -14.32
C ALA A 108 -9.77 1.65 -14.57
N PRO A 109 -8.92 2.64 -14.26
CA PRO A 109 -7.47 2.48 -14.35
C PRO A 109 -6.92 1.39 -13.42
N SER A 110 -7.56 1.11 -12.28
CA SER A 110 -7.14 0.02 -11.38
C SER A 110 -7.49 -1.34 -11.95
N LEU A 111 -8.62 -1.47 -12.66
CA LEU A 111 -8.97 -2.69 -13.40
C LEU A 111 -8.02 -2.88 -14.59
N PHE A 112 -7.84 -1.84 -15.40
CA PHE A 112 -7.01 -1.90 -16.61
C PHE A 112 -5.56 -2.30 -16.31
N LYS A 113 -5.00 -1.83 -15.19
CA LYS A 113 -3.64 -2.17 -14.75
C LYS A 113 -3.52 -3.47 -13.95
N GLY A 114 -4.62 -4.17 -13.70
CA GLY A 114 -4.61 -5.38 -12.85
C GLY A 114 -4.32 -5.11 -11.36
N ILE A 115 -4.52 -3.87 -10.88
CA ILE A 115 -4.32 -3.53 -9.45
C ILE A 115 -5.49 -4.05 -8.61
N SER A 116 -6.71 -3.99 -9.14
CA SER A 116 -7.89 -4.57 -8.50
C SER A 116 -8.40 -5.74 -9.30
N MET A 117 -8.12 -6.96 -8.80
CA MET A 117 -8.54 -8.20 -9.45
C MET A 117 -9.66 -8.92 -8.71
N SER A 118 -9.98 -8.53 -7.48
CA SER A 118 -11.11 -9.09 -6.73
C SER A 118 -11.64 -8.11 -5.69
N CYS A 119 -12.72 -8.47 -4.99
CA CYS A 119 -13.21 -7.72 -3.84
C CYS A 119 -12.32 -7.84 -2.58
N GLY A 120 -11.21 -8.59 -2.67
CA GLY A 120 -10.33 -8.95 -1.57
C GLY A 120 -10.58 -10.35 -0.99
N HIS A 121 -11.58 -11.09 -1.48
CA HIS A 121 -11.87 -12.44 -0.95
C HIS A 121 -10.75 -13.43 -1.26
N VAL A 122 -10.17 -13.38 -2.47
CA VAL A 122 -9.02 -14.22 -2.85
C VAL A 122 -7.86 -14.08 -1.86
N LEU A 123 -7.49 -12.84 -1.53
CA LEU A 123 -6.44 -12.58 -0.56
C LEU A 123 -6.80 -13.11 0.83
N ILE A 124 -8.05 -12.94 1.26
CA ILE A 124 -8.52 -13.44 2.55
C ILE A 124 -8.45 -14.97 2.58
N GLU A 125 -8.92 -15.64 1.53
CA GLU A 125 -8.89 -17.10 1.39
C GLU A 125 -7.46 -17.62 1.47
N GLU A 126 -6.53 -17.05 0.68
CA GLU A 126 -5.10 -17.36 0.75
C GLU A 126 -4.53 -17.13 2.16
N MET A 127 -4.86 -16.00 2.78
CA MET A 127 -4.39 -15.67 4.13
C MET A 127 -4.94 -16.63 5.19
N THR A 128 -6.10 -17.25 4.98
CA THR A 128 -6.69 -18.21 5.93
C THR A 128 -6.10 -19.61 5.80
N THR A 129 -5.34 -19.89 4.74
CA THR A 129 -4.69 -21.20 4.57
C THR A 129 -3.70 -21.50 5.69
N GLU A 130 -3.61 -22.77 6.09
CA GLU A 130 -2.69 -23.21 7.15
C GLU A 130 -1.23 -22.91 6.79
N ASP A 131 -0.86 -23.10 5.52
CA ASP A 131 0.49 -22.85 5.03
C ASP A 131 0.88 -21.38 5.14
N PHE A 132 0.01 -20.46 4.69
CA PHE A 132 0.26 -19.03 4.82
C PHE A 132 0.37 -18.61 6.29
N GLN A 133 -0.52 -19.11 7.14
CA GLN A 133 -0.53 -18.82 8.57
C GLN A 133 0.72 -19.36 9.27
N LYS A 134 1.16 -20.56 8.93
CA LYS A 134 2.38 -21.17 9.46
C LYS A 134 3.61 -20.36 9.07
N HIS A 135 3.73 -20.02 7.78
CA HIS A 135 4.81 -19.19 7.27
C HIS A 135 4.87 -17.81 7.95
N SER A 136 3.72 -17.14 8.06
CA SER A 136 3.62 -15.82 8.72
C SER A 136 4.01 -15.89 10.19
N LYS A 137 3.56 -16.92 10.92
CA LYS A 137 3.95 -17.14 12.33
C LYS A 137 5.45 -17.42 12.46
N ASP A 138 6.05 -18.15 11.52
CA ASP A 138 7.49 -18.42 11.53
C ASP A 138 8.34 -17.17 11.31
N ILE A 139 7.94 -16.30 10.38
CA ILE A 139 8.57 -14.99 10.21
C ILE A 139 8.51 -14.18 11.52
N GLN A 140 7.33 -14.09 12.13
CA GLN A 140 7.14 -13.35 13.39
C GLN A 140 7.99 -13.94 14.54
N ARG A 141 8.15 -15.27 14.55
CA ARG A 141 8.97 -15.98 15.54
C ARG A 141 10.46 -15.68 15.34
N LYS A 142 10.96 -15.69 14.10
CA LYS A 142 12.38 -15.50 13.77
C LYS A 142 12.86 -14.06 13.93
N ARG A 143 11.97 -13.08 13.80
CA ARG A 143 12.30 -11.65 14.02
C ARG A 143 13.02 -11.48 15.38
N ARG A 144 14.06 -10.65 15.44
CA ARG A 144 14.82 -10.40 16.68
C ARG A 144 14.74 -8.94 17.13
N GLU A 145 14.38 -8.06 16.21
CA GLU A 145 14.31 -6.63 16.39
C GLU A 145 13.22 -6.23 17.41
N PRO A 146 13.48 -5.24 18.27
CA PRO A 146 12.48 -4.68 19.17
C PRO A 146 11.34 -4.01 18.39
N ASN A 147 10.18 -3.85 19.02
CA ASN A 147 9.15 -2.97 18.45
C ASN A 147 9.61 -1.51 18.51
N ILE A 148 9.08 -0.67 17.61
CA ILE A 148 9.44 0.75 17.49
C ILE A 148 9.20 1.50 18.81
N ASP A 149 8.18 1.10 19.56
CA ASP A 149 7.78 1.67 20.85
C ASP A 149 8.55 1.10 22.06
N ASN A 150 9.46 0.14 21.85
CA ASN A 150 10.24 -0.43 22.95
C ASN A 150 11.35 0.53 23.38
N LYS A 151 11.14 1.19 24.52
CA LYS A 151 12.06 2.18 25.10
C LYS A 151 13.45 1.64 25.45
N LEU A 152 13.60 0.34 25.67
CA LEU A 152 14.90 -0.28 25.98
C LEU A 152 15.68 -0.66 24.72
N GLY A 153 15.07 -0.57 23.53
CA GLY A 153 15.68 -1.05 22.31
C GLY A 153 15.92 -2.56 22.30
N GLU A 154 15.30 -3.31 23.22
CA GLU A 154 15.50 -4.76 23.27
C GLU A 154 14.25 -5.62 23.32
N ARG A 155 14.14 -6.53 22.35
CA ARG A 155 12.98 -7.43 22.23
C ARG A 155 12.94 -8.38 23.42
N PHE A 156 11.71 -8.68 23.86
CA PHE A 156 11.37 -9.56 24.99
C PHE A 156 11.70 -9.01 26.39
N ILE A 157 12.43 -7.91 26.49
CA ILE A 157 12.76 -7.28 27.77
C ILE A 157 11.99 -5.96 27.90
N SER A 158 11.40 -5.77 29.07
CA SER A 158 10.70 -4.55 29.46
C SER A 158 11.14 -4.13 30.85
N TYR A 159 11.17 -2.83 31.16
CA TYR A 159 11.45 -2.35 32.51
C TYR A 159 10.14 -2.02 33.22
N SER A 160 9.97 -2.50 34.45
CA SER A 160 8.83 -2.14 35.30
C SER A 160 9.30 -1.15 36.37
N PRO A 161 8.95 0.14 36.27
CA PRO A 161 9.34 1.15 37.27
C PRO A 161 8.80 0.83 38.66
N GLN A 162 7.54 0.38 38.74
CA GLN A 162 6.88 0.03 39.99
C GLN A 162 7.61 -1.10 40.74
N LYS A 163 8.04 -2.14 40.02
CA LYS A 163 8.73 -3.29 40.62
C LYS A 163 10.24 -3.07 40.73
N ARG A 164 10.79 -2.06 40.06
CA ARG A 164 12.23 -1.83 39.89
C ARG A 164 12.94 -3.11 39.42
N ARG A 165 12.39 -3.71 38.35
CA ARG A 165 12.86 -4.97 37.76
C ARG A 165 12.79 -4.92 36.24
N TYR A 166 13.74 -5.58 35.60
CA TYR A 166 13.69 -5.91 34.17
C TYR A 166 12.93 -7.22 34.01
N ILE A 167 11.97 -7.26 33.10
CA ILE A 167 11.08 -8.40 32.90
C ILE A 167 11.32 -8.96 31.51
N PHE A 168 11.82 -10.19 31.48
CA PHE A 168 11.85 -11.01 30.28
C PHE A 168 10.50 -11.71 30.12
N SER A 169 9.95 -11.68 28.90
CA SER A 169 8.70 -12.38 28.58
C SER A 169 8.70 -12.86 27.14
N ILE A 170 8.48 -14.16 26.94
CA ILE A 170 8.34 -14.78 25.61
C ILE A 170 7.20 -15.79 25.62
N VAL A 171 6.49 -15.89 24.49
CA VAL A 171 5.43 -16.87 24.25
C VAL A 171 5.75 -17.65 22.98
N ARG A 172 5.68 -18.97 23.06
CA ARG A 172 5.85 -19.89 21.92
C ARG A 172 4.85 -21.03 22.04
N PHE A 173 4.13 -21.32 20.96
CA PHE A 173 3.19 -22.45 20.89
C PHE A 173 2.21 -22.53 22.08
N GLY A 174 1.71 -21.39 22.56
CA GLY A 174 0.80 -21.31 23.72
C GLY A 174 1.49 -21.32 25.09
N ALA A 175 2.75 -21.72 25.18
CA ALA A 175 3.52 -21.71 26.41
C ALA A 175 4.22 -20.36 26.64
N LYS A 176 4.32 -19.92 27.91
CA LYS A 176 4.85 -18.60 28.29
C LYS A 176 5.94 -18.72 29.34
N VAL A 177 7.10 -18.11 29.07
CA VAL A 177 8.15 -17.88 30.07
C VAL A 177 8.13 -16.42 30.46
N ARG A 178 8.13 -16.16 31.77
CA ARG A 178 8.23 -14.81 32.32
C ARG A 178 9.12 -14.81 33.56
N ARG A 179 10.18 -13.99 33.56
CA ARG A 179 11.11 -13.85 34.68
C ARG A 179 11.46 -12.38 34.90
N ALA A 180 11.76 -12.03 36.15
CA ALA A 180 12.10 -10.67 36.56
C ALA A 180 13.50 -10.65 37.17
N PHE A 181 14.30 -9.68 36.76
CA PHE A 181 15.72 -9.52 37.08
C PHE A 181 15.98 -8.16 37.70
N ARG A 182 17.05 -8.04 38.48
CA ARG A 182 17.43 -6.78 39.11
C ARG A 182 18.18 -5.89 38.13
N THR A 183 19.06 -6.49 37.34
CA THR A 183 19.88 -5.77 36.36
C THR A 183 19.42 -6.07 34.93
N PHE A 184 19.80 -5.19 34.00
CA PHE A 184 19.53 -5.39 32.58
C PHE A 184 20.38 -6.53 32.00
N GLU A 185 21.63 -6.65 32.46
CA GLU A 185 22.58 -7.70 32.05
C GLU A 185 22.07 -9.10 32.42
N GLU A 186 21.59 -9.30 33.65
CA GLU A 186 20.96 -10.56 34.07
C GLU A 186 19.80 -10.96 33.13
N ALA A 187 18.99 -9.98 32.72
CA ALA A 187 17.87 -10.22 31.81
C ALA A 187 18.35 -10.55 30.38
N LEU A 188 19.47 -9.98 29.93
CA LEU A 188 20.08 -10.27 28.63
C LEU A 188 20.68 -11.67 28.58
N ASP A 189 21.38 -12.09 29.64
CA ASP A 189 21.97 -13.42 29.71
C ASP A 189 20.89 -14.51 29.73
N PHE A 190 19.86 -14.32 30.57
CA PHE A 190 18.71 -15.22 30.56
C PHE A 190 17.98 -15.23 29.21
N LYS A 191 17.86 -14.07 28.55
CA LYS A 191 17.30 -13.98 27.19
C LYS A 191 18.11 -14.84 26.21
N LYS A 192 19.44 -14.71 26.19
CA LYS A 192 20.31 -15.50 25.29
C LYS A 192 20.14 -16.99 25.53
N GLU A 193 20.23 -17.42 26.79
CA GLU A 193 20.07 -18.81 27.19
C GLU A 193 18.73 -19.40 26.72
N VAL A 194 17.62 -18.71 26.99
CA VAL A 194 16.28 -19.16 26.62
C VAL A 194 16.11 -19.20 25.10
N LEU A 195 16.62 -18.21 24.36
CA LEU A 195 16.50 -18.19 22.90
C LEU A 195 17.30 -19.31 22.24
N GLU A 196 18.52 -19.58 22.70
CA GLU A 196 19.32 -20.71 22.21
C GLU A 196 18.64 -22.06 22.50
N ALA A 197 18.07 -22.20 23.70
CA ALA A 197 17.36 -23.42 24.08
C ALA A 197 16.07 -23.63 23.27
N ILE A 198 15.39 -22.54 22.91
CA ILE A 198 14.23 -22.56 22.00
C ILE A 198 14.65 -22.98 20.59
N GLU A 199 15.77 -22.46 20.07
CA GLU A 199 16.27 -22.83 18.74
C GLU A 199 16.66 -24.30 18.65
N LYS A 200 17.25 -24.86 19.72
CA LYS A 200 17.57 -26.30 19.82
C LYS A 200 16.36 -27.22 20.00
N ASN A 201 15.19 -26.67 20.29
CA ASN A 201 13.97 -27.41 20.62
C ASN A 201 12.83 -27.10 19.64
N ASP A 202 13.13 -27.05 18.34
CA ASP A 202 12.17 -26.78 17.26
C ASP A 202 11.34 -25.50 17.44
N GLY A 203 11.93 -24.48 18.06
CA GLY A 203 11.25 -23.22 18.38
C GLY A 203 10.26 -23.29 19.55
N LYS A 204 10.15 -24.44 20.23
CA LYS A 204 9.32 -24.64 21.42
C LYS A 204 10.10 -24.29 22.68
N ILE A 205 9.41 -23.76 23.69
CA ILE A 205 10.00 -23.53 25.01
C ILE A 205 10.29 -24.89 25.67
N PRO A 206 11.53 -25.16 26.10
CA PRO A 206 11.84 -26.37 26.87
C PRO A 206 11.12 -26.43 28.22
N GLN A 207 10.75 -27.63 28.65
CA GLN A 207 9.99 -27.87 29.88
C GLN A 207 10.63 -27.24 31.13
N LYS A 208 11.96 -27.16 31.19
CA LYS A 208 12.69 -26.57 32.33
C LYS A 208 12.43 -25.08 32.57
N TYR A 209 11.82 -24.37 31.62
CA TYR A 209 11.51 -22.93 31.74
C TYR A 209 10.03 -22.61 31.97
N LEU A 210 9.16 -23.61 31.89
CA LEU A 210 7.73 -23.50 32.18
C LEU A 210 7.50 -23.53 33.70
#